data_AF-A0A329UUH6-F1
#
_entry.id   AF-A0A329UUH6-F1
#
_cell.length_a   1.000
_cell.length_b   1.000
_cell.length_c   1.000
_cell.angle_alpha   90.00
_cell.angle_beta   90.00
_cell.angle_gamma   90.00
#
_symmetry.space_group_name_H-M   'P 1'
#
loop_
_entity.id
_entity.type
_entity.pdbx_description
1 polymer ?
#
loop_
_entity_poly.entity_id
_entity_poly.type
_entity_poly.pdbx_seq_one_letter_code
_entity_poly.pdbx_strand_id
1 'polypeptide(L)'
;MLEWLKTVLGDAYTPEIDTAVSQEIGKGFVARTDFNTKTAKVTELETEVKQLREGIKTRDTQLSELKKSAGDNAELQKQIDTLTQQNKDQKAAYDKELATVKLTAAVDAELTAAGSKNNIAVRAMLADFLKDAKVVDGKVTSKENGETVTLGAKVEAMKKDAATDFMFGDAPKYSGWKPGENGDGGKPGSTKKLSEMSYSELTEYMAKNPDAKLE
;
A
#
# COMPACT_ATOMS: atom_id res chain seq x y z
N MET A 1 -19.43 25.75 27.27
CA MET A 1 -19.53 25.64 28.74
C MET A 1 -20.55 24.55 29.03
N LEU A 2 -20.15 23.51 29.77
CA LEU A 2 -20.97 22.32 30.00
C LEU A 2 -21.91 22.58 31.19
N GLU A 3 -23.09 23.15 30.94
CA GLU A 3 -24.00 23.62 32.01
C GLU A 3 -24.40 22.55 33.04
N TRP A 4 -24.43 21.28 32.64
CA TRP A 4 -24.72 20.16 33.55
C TRP A 4 -23.65 19.98 34.66
N LEU A 5 -22.39 20.36 34.40
CA LEU A 5 -21.32 20.29 35.41
C LEU A 5 -21.57 21.26 36.57
N LYS A 6 -22.18 22.42 36.31
CA LYS A 6 -22.56 23.38 37.36
C LYS A 6 -23.62 22.79 38.28
N THR A 7 -24.59 22.07 37.73
CA THR A 7 -25.66 21.43 38.49
C THR A 7 -25.14 20.31 39.40
N VAL A 8 -24.10 19.59 38.98
CA VAL A 8 -23.53 18.45 39.73
C VAL A 8 -22.51 18.91 40.77
N LEU A 9 -21.67 19.90 40.44
CA LEU A 9 -20.59 20.36 41.32
C LEU A 9 -21.00 21.50 42.27
N GLY A 10 -22.11 22.20 42.00
CA GLY A 10 -22.60 23.30 42.85
C GLY A 10 -21.52 24.36 43.08
N ASP A 11 -21.30 24.71 44.35
CA ASP A 11 -20.33 25.74 44.77
C ASP A 11 -18.87 25.37 44.49
N ALA A 12 -18.56 24.09 44.23
CA ALA A 12 -17.21 23.64 43.88
C ALA A 12 -16.86 23.84 42.39
N TYR A 13 -17.80 24.35 41.58
CA TYR A 13 -17.59 24.61 40.16
C TYR A 13 -16.63 25.78 39.93
N THR A 14 -15.68 25.59 39.01
CA THR A 14 -14.84 26.68 38.46
C THR A 14 -14.74 26.60 36.94
N PRO A 15 -14.50 27.73 36.24
CA PRO A 15 -14.27 27.75 34.79
C PRO A 15 -13.08 26.88 34.35
N GLU A 16 -12.07 26.74 35.21
CA GLU A 16 -10.90 25.89 34.96
C GLU A 16 -11.28 24.40 34.95
N ILE A 17 -12.18 23.96 35.85
CA ILE A 17 -12.71 22.59 35.86
C ILE A 17 -13.53 22.32 34.59
N ASP A 18 -14.38 23.26 34.14
CA ASP A 18 -15.15 23.13 32.88
C ASP A 18 -14.24 22.96 31.66
N THR A 19 -13.16 23.74 31.62
CA THR A 19 -12.17 23.72 30.53
C THR A 19 -11.38 22.41 30.53
N ALA A 20 -10.88 21.98 31.69
CA ALA A 20 -10.14 20.73 31.81
C ALA A 20 -11.00 19.51 31.44
N VAL A 21 -12.25 19.46 31.93
CA VAL A 21 -13.19 18.38 31.60
C VAL A 21 -13.56 18.40 30.12
N SER A 22 -13.78 19.58 29.54
CA SER A 22 -14.05 19.69 28.09
C SER A 22 -12.87 19.23 27.24
N GLN A 23 -11.63 19.53 27.63
CA GLN A 23 -10.43 19.05 26.96
C GLN A 23 -10.28 17.53 27.07
N GLU A 24 -10.51 16.95 28.25
CA GLU A 24 -10.43 15.49 28.43
C GLU A 24 -11.53 14.74 27.67
N ILE A 25 -12.76 15.26 27.63
CA ILE A 25 -13.83 14.69 26.79
C ILE A 25 -13.44 14.77 25.32
N GLY A 26 -12.91 15.92 24.86
CA GLY A 26 -12.47 16.12 23.48
C GLY A 26 -11.36 15.16 23.02
N LYS A 27 -10.46 14.76 23.93
CA LYS A 27 -9.37 13.80 23.62
C LYS A 27 -9.88 12.38 23.32
N GLY A 28 -11.00 11.98 23.90
CA GLY A 28 -11.62 10.66 23.70
C GLY A 28 -12.85 10.66 22.79
N PHE A 29 -13.31 11.84 22.34
CA PHE A 29 -14.54 11.96 21.59
C PHE A 29 -14.36 11.48 20.15
N VAL A 30 -15.17 10.49 19.76
CA VAL A 30 -15.34 10.08 18.36
C VAL A 30 -16.69 10.57 17.90
N ALA A 31 -16.73 11.30 16.78
CA ALA A 31 -17.99 11.76 16.21
C ALA A 31 -18.89 10.56 15.89
N ARG A 32 -20.19 10.66 16.20
CA ARG A 32 -21.16 9.58 15.97
C ARG A 32 -21.15 9.09 14.51
N THR A 33 -20.96 10.02 13.58
CA THR A 33 -20.82 9.73 12.14
C THR A 33 -19.61 8.84 11.88
N ASP A 34 -18.43 9.18 12.40
CA ASP A 34 -17.20 8.40 12.21
C ASP A 34 -17.29 7.01 12.85
N PHE A 35 -17.92 6.92 14.03
CA PHE A 35 -18.20 5.64 14.68
C PHE A 35 -19.12 4.75 13.85
N ASN A 36 -20.21 5.30 13.31
CA ASN A 36 -21.15 4.58 12.47
C ASN A 36 -20.49 4.11 11.16
N THR A 37 -19.66 4.96 10.54
CA THR A 37 -18.89 4.61 9.32
C THR A 37 -17.91 3.47 9.58
N LYS A 38 -17.15 3.53 10.70
CA LYS A 38 -16.25 2.43 11.08
C LYS A 38 -17.01 1.13 11.34
N THR A 39 -18.15 1.21 12.03
CA THR A 39 -18.98 0.04 12.34
C THR A 39 -19.50 -0.62 11.07
N ALA A 40 -20.01 0.17 10.11
CA ALA A 40 -20.47 -0.35 8.82
C ALA A 40 -19.35 -1.06 8.05
N LYS A 41 -18.14 -0.47 8.03
CA LYS A 41 -16.97 -1.05 7.37
C LYS A 41 -16.50 -2.34 8.03
N VAL A 42 -16.61 -2.46 9.36
CA VAL A 42 -16.30 -3.70 10.07
C VAL A 42 -17.28 -4.80 9.68
N THR A 43 -18.58 -4.51 9.66
CA THR A 43 -19.60 -5.50 9.25
C THR A 43 -19.44 -5.96 7.80
N GLU A 44 -19.06 -5.04 6.90
CA GLU A 44 -18.75 -5.36 5.50
C GLU A 44 -17.55 -6.32 5.41
N LEU A 45 -16.45 -6.00 6.09
CA LEU A 45 -15.25 -6.85 6.14
C LEU A 45 -15.53 -8.23 6.75
N GLU A 46 -16.36 -8.31 7.80
CA GLU A 46 -16.78 -9.59 8.38
C GLU A 46 -17.56 -10.45 7.38
N THR A 47 -18.42 -9.81 6.58
CA THR A 47 -19.19 -10.49 5.52
C THR A 47 -18.27 -11.01 4.42
N GLU A 48 -17.33 -10.19 3.95
CA GLU A 48 -16.34 -10.57 2.93
C GLU A 48 -15.46 -11.73 3.41
N VAL A 49 -14.97 -11.68 4.65
CA VAL A 49 -14.18 -12.76 5.26
C VAL A 49 -14.98 -14.06 5.32
N LYS A 50 -16.28 -14.00 5.64
CA LYS A 50 -17.15 -15.19 5.65
C LYS A 50 -17.29 -15.80 4.26
N GLN A 51 -17.56 -14.98 3.24
CA GLN A 51 -17.66 -15.44 1.84
C GLN A 51 -16.35 -16.04 1.34
N LEU A 52 -15.21 -15.43 1.65
CA LEU A 52 -13.89 -15.95 1.30
C LEU A 52 -13.62 -17.32 1.95
N ARG A 53 -14.01 -17.50 3.21
CA ARG A 53 -13.88 -18.78 3.92
C ARG A 53 -14.74 -19.88 3.30
N GLU A 54 -15.97 -19.56 2.91
CA GLU A 54 -16.85 -20.50 2.21
C GLU A 54 -16.27 -20.88 0.83
N GLY A 55 -15.74 -19.91 0.08
CA GLY A 55 -15.06 -20.16 -1.20
C GLY A 55 -13.80 -21.03 -1.09
N ILE A 56 -13.04 -20.93 0.01
CA ILE A 56 -11.90 -21.81 0.29
C ILE A 56 -12.38 -23.26 0.50
N LYS A 57 -13.43 -23.46 1.31
CA LYS A 57 -13.96 -24.79 1.62
C LYS A 57 -14.45 -25.53 0.38
N THR A 58 -15.10 -24.82 -0.54
CA THR A 58 -15.53 -25.36 -1.83
C THR A 58 -14.34 -25.82 -2.68
N ARG A 59 -13.28 -24.99 -2.77
CA ARG A 59 -12.06 -25.36 -3.52
C ARG A 59 -11.34 -26.56 -2.92
N ASP A 60 -11.27 -26.66 -1.60
CA ASP A 60 -10.65 -27.81 -0.93
C ASP A 60 -11.38 -29.12 -1.23
N THR A 61 -12.71 -29.05 -1.35
CA THR A 61 -13.54 -30.21 -1.72
C THR A 61 -13.24 -30.63 -3.16
N GLN A 62 -13.20 -29.68 -4.10
CA GLN A 62 -12.86 -29.93 -5.50
C GLN A 62 -11.44 -30.50 -5.68
N LEU A 63 -10.46 -30.01 -4.92
CA LEU A 63 -9.10 -30.54 -4.94
C LEU A 63 -9.05 -31.98 -4.41
N SER A 64 -9.81 -32.30 -3.36
CA SER A 64 -9.88 -33.67 -2.83
C SER A 64 -10.56 -34.62 -3.82
N GLU A 65 -11.55 -34.17 -4.58
CA GLU A 65 -12.22 -34.97 -5.60
C GLU A 65 -11.34 -35.20 -6.82
N LEU A 66 -10.66 -34.15 -7.30
CA LEU A 66 -9.71 -34.23 -8.40
C LEU A 66 -8.58 -35.24 -8.11
N LYS A 67 -8.09 -35.23 -6.87
CA LYS A 67 -7.06 -36.18 -6.39
C LYS A 67 -7.56 -37.63 -6.38
N LYS A 68 -8.84 -37.87 -6.10
CA LYS A 68 -9.45 -39.22 -6.12
C LYS A 68 -9.71 -39.72 -7.54
N SER A 69 -10.08 -38.83 -8.46
CA SER A 69 -10.38 -39.17 -9.85
C SER A 69 -9.14 -39.50 -10.70
N ALA A 70 -7.93 -39.16 -10.23
CA ALA A 70 -6.68 -39.29 -10.98
C ALA A 70 -5.83 -40.53 -10.62
N GLY A 71 -6.38 -41.75 -10.61
CA GLY A 71 -5.62 -43.00 -10.31
C GLY A 71 -4.34 -43.23 -11.14
N ASP A 72 -3.56 -44.29 -10.78
CA ASP A 72 -2.18 -44.63 -11.22
C ASP A 72 -1.74 -44.06 -12.59
N ASN A 73 -1.17 -42.86 -12.56
CA ASN A 73 -0.43 -42.29 -13.68
C ASN A 73 0.85 -41.67 -13.14
N ALA A 74 1.83 -42.53 -12.86
CA ALA A 74 3.11 -42.16 -12.25
C ALA A 74 3.84 -41.03 -13.01
N GLU A 75 3.62 -40.92 -14.31
CA GLU A 75 4.17 -39.85 -15.15
C GLU A 75 3.43 -38.51 -14.95
N LEU A 76 2.09 -38.53 -14.86
CA LEU A 76 1.34 -37.33 -14.46
C LEU A 76 1.65 -36.92 -13.02
N GLN A 77 1.81 -37.86 -12.08
CA GLN A 77 2.20 -37.53 -10.70
C GLN A 77 3.58 -36.88 -10.66
N LYS A 78 4.55 -37.39 -11.43
CA LYS A 78 5.88 -36.78 -11.56
C LYS A 78 5.84 -35.40 -12.19
N GLN A 79 4.97 -35.19 -13.19
CA GLN A 79 4.75 -33.86 -13.78
C GLN A 79 4.08 -32.90 -12.79
N ILE A 80 3.11 -33.36 -12.01
CA ILE A 80 2.46 -32.58 -10.94
C ILE A 80 3.48 -32.19 -9.88
N ASP A 81 4.34 -33.11 -9.45
CA ASP A 81 5.38 -32.81 -8.46
C ASP A 81 6.42 -31.82 -9.01
N THR A 82 6.82 -31.99 -10.27
CA THR A 82 7.74 -31.06 -10.97
C THR A 82 7.13 -29.67 -11.10
N LEU A 83 5.88 -29.57 -11.57
CA LEU A 83 5.16 -28.30 -11.71
C LEU A 83 4.88 -27.66 -10.34
N THR A 84 4.61 -28.47 -9.31
CA THR A 84 4.43 -27.98 -7.93
C THR A 84 5.73 -27.38 -7.40
N GLN A 85 6.86 -28.03 -7.64
CA GLN A 85 8.16 -27.50 -7.24
C GLN A 85 8.50 -26.22 -8.04
N GLN A 86 8.31 -26.23 -9.36
CA GLN A 86 8.51 -25.05 -10.20
C GLN A 86 7.62 -23.87 -9.76
N ASN A 87 6.36 -24.10 -9.42
CA ASN A 87 5.47 -23.06 -8.91
C ASN A 87 5.93 -22.51 -7.56
N LYS A 88 6.47 -23.36 -6.67
CA LYS A 88 7.07 -22.90 -5.41
C LYS A 88 8.31 -22.05 -5.64
N ASP A 89 9.20 -22.50 -6.53
CA ASP A 89 10.45 -21.82 -6.84
C ASP A 89 10.18 -20.48 -7.54
N GLN A 90 9.25 -20.46 -8.49
CA GLN A 90 8.79 -19.24 -9.17
C GLN A 90 8.11 -18.28 -8.20
N LYS A 91 7.24 -18.78 -7.31
CA LYS A 91 6.62 -17.94 -6.28
C LYS A 91 7.66 -17.32 -5.35
N ALA A 92 8.64 -18.10 -4.90
CA ALA A 92 9.72 -17.58 -4.07
C ALA A 92 10.58 -16.55 -4.81
N ALA A 93 10.86 -16.77 -6.10
CA ALA A 93 11.57 -15.83 -6.95
C ALA A 93 10.78 -14.53 -7.14
N TYR A 94 9.49 -14.61 -7.46
CA TYR A 94 8.61 -13.45 -7.61
C TYR A 94 8.42 -12.70 -6.30
N ASP A 95 8.24 -13.38 -5.17
CA ASP A 95 8.11 -12.72 -3.87
C ASP A 95 9.41 -11.98 -3.52
N LYS A 96 10.57 -12.57 -3.83
CA LYS A 96 11.89 -11.93 -3.65
C LYS A 96 12.07 -10.73 -4.59
N GLU A 97 11.73 -10.87 -5.85
CA GLU A 97 11.81 -9.79 -6.84
C GLU A 97 10.85 -8.65 -6.48
N LEU A 98 9.61 -8.97 -6.10
CA LEU A 98 8.62 -8.00 -5.65
C LEU A 98 9.07 -7.27 -4.39
N ALA A 99 9.65 -7.98 -3.42
CA ALA A 99 10.26 -7.34 -2.25
C ALA A 99 11.41 -6.41 -2.64
N THR A 100 12.25 -6.82 -3.59
CA THR A 100 13.39 -6.03 -4.10
C THR A 100 12.91 -4.78 -4.84
N VAL A 101 11.91 -4.90 -5.71
CA VAL A 101 11.31 -3.80 -6.46
C VAL A 101 10.60 -2.83 -5.52
N LYS A 102 9.82 -3.33 -4.54
CA LYS A 102 9.16 -2.49 -3.52
C LYS A 102 10.18 -1.74 -2.67
N LEU A 103 11.22 -2.42 -2.21
CA LEU A 103 12.30 -1.80 -1.45
C LEU A 103 13.00 -0.73 -2.28
N THR A 104 13.38 -1.05 -3.52
CA THR A 104 14.00 -0.11 -4.45
C THR A 104 13.09 1.10 -4.64
N ALA A 105 11.84 0.92 -5.05
CA ALA A 105 10.90 2.02 -5.24
C ALA A 105 10.73 2.90 -3.99
N ALA A 106 10.62 2.30 -2.80
CA ALA A 106 10.53 3.04 -1.55
C ALA A 106 11.81 3.84 -1.24
N VAL A 107 12.99 3.25 -1.49
CA VAL A 107 14.28 3.94 -1.36
C VAL A 107 14.36 5.11 -2.34
N ASP A 108 13.98 4.93 -3.61
CA ASP A 108 13.98 6.03 -4.59
C ASP A 108 13.04 7.16 -4.18
N ALA A 109 11.84 6.81 -3.72
CA ALA A 109 10.86 7.79 -3.28
C ALA A 109 11.37 8.59 -2.07
N GLU A 110 11.92 7.91 -1.05
CA GLU A 110 12.47 8.58 0.13
C GLU A 110 13.70 9.42 -0.19
N LEU A 111 14.62 8.94 -1.04
CA LEU A 111 15.79 9.72 -1.46
C LEU A 111 15.38 10.94 -2.29
N THR A 112 14.42 10.78 -3.21
CA THR A 112 13.88 11.89 -4.00
C THR A 112 13.19 12.92 -3.12
N ALA A 113 12.34 12.47 -2.18
CA ALA A 113 11.67 13.33 -1.21
C ALA A 113 12.66 14.03 -0.28
N ALA A 114 13.79 13.41 0.00
CA ALA A 114 14.89 14.00 0.75
C ALA A 114 15.76 14.95 -0.09
N GLY A 115 15.50 15.10 -1.40
CA GLY A 115 16.23 16.00 -2.29
C GLY A 115 17.58 15.46 -2.76
N SER A 116 17.75 14.14 -2.81
CA SER A 116 18.92 13.51 -3.43
C SER A 116 19.07 13.96 -4.88
N LYS A 117 20.25 14.48 -5.23
CA LYS A 117 20.59 14.92 -6.60
C LYS A 117 20.86 13.74 -7.54
N ASN A 118 21.28 12.60 -6.99
CA ASN A 118 21.50 11.36 -7.73
C ASN A 118 21.25 10.15 -6.83
N ASN A 119 20.05 9.56 -6.96
CA ASN A 119 19.64 8.43 -6.12
C ASN A 119 20.53 7.20 -6.30
N ILE A 120 21.12 6.98 -7.49
CA ILE A 120 22.02 5.85 -7.74
C ILE A 120 23.28 6.00 -6.87
N ALA A 121 23.86 7.20 -6.83
CA ALA A 121 25.05 7.46 -6.04
C ALA A 121 24.78 7.36 -4.53
N VAL A 122 23.68 7.94 -4.06
CA VAL A 122 23.31 7.88 -2.63
C VAL A 122 22.98 6.44 -2.21
N ARG A 123 22.32 5.65 -3.08
CA ARG A 123 22.10 4.22 -2.84
C ARG A 123 23.38 3.42 -2.71
N ALA A 124 24.36 3.69 -3.58
CA ALA A 124 25.65 3.01 -3.53
C ALA A 124 26.35 3.25 -2.17
N MET A 125 26.26 4.47 -1.64
CA MET A 125 26.77 4.78 -0.30
C MET A 125 26.00 4.09 0.83
N LEU A 126 24.71 3.80 0.62
CA LEU A 126 23.84 3.13 1.57
C LEU A 126 23.76 1.60 1.35
N ALA A 127 24.59 1.01 0.48
CA ALA A 127 24.46 -0.40 0.11
C ALA A 127 24.49 -1.35 1.32
N ASP A 128 25.40 -1.10 2.28
CA ASP A 128 25.50 -1.90 3.50
C ASP A 128 24.28 -1.77 4.42
N PHE A 129 23.64 -0.61 4.45
CA PHE A 129 22.38 -0.39 5.18
C PHE A 129 21.21 -1.08 4.49
N LEU A 130 21.17 -1.01 3.15
CA LEU A 130 20.07 -1.49 2.32
C LEU A 130 20.05 -3.02 2.15
N LYS A 131 21.17 -3.72 2.37
CA LYS A 131 21.26 -5.18 2.21
C LYS A 131 20.22 -5.96 3.03
N ASP A 132 19.92 -5.47 4.24
CA ASP A 132 18.99 -6.08 5.20
C ASP A 132 17.71 -5.23 5.37
N ALA A 133 17.55 -4.19 4.55
CA ALA A 133 16.46 -3.24 4.70
C ALA A 133 15.12 -3.81 4.20
N LYS A 134 14.03 -3.35 4.83
CA LYS A 134 12.65 -3.72 4.51
C LYS A 134 11.74 -2.50 4.62
N VAL A 135 10.65 -2.53 3.88
CA VAL A 135 9.60 -1.52 3.99
C VAL A 135 8.66 -1.91 5.12
N VAL A 136 8.59 -1.09 6.18
CA VAL A 136 7.69 -1.24 7.33
C VAL A 136 6.91 0.07 7.45
N ASP A 137 5.57 -0.02 7.46
CA ASP A 137 4.67 1.14 7.54
C ASP A 137 4.97 2.24 6.50
N GLY A 138 5.33 1.82 5.28
CA GLY A 138 5.64 2.72 4.17
C GLY A 138 7.01 3.41 4.25
N LYS A 139 7.87 3.03 5.22
CA LYS A 139 9.24 3.55 5.37
C LYS A 139 10.27 2.43 5.23
N VAL A 140 11.41 2.73 4.65
CA VAL A 140 12.56 1.84 4.56
C VAL A 140 13.26 1.81 5.92
N THR A 141 13.40 0.61 6.47
CA THR A 141 13.99 0.36 7.78
C THR A 141 15.02 -0.76 7.68
N SER A 142 16.10 -0.66 8.43
CA SER A 142 17.10 -1.72 8.56
C SER A 142 17.45 -1.92 10.03
N LYS A 143 18.02 -3.08 10.37
CA LYS A 143 18.57 -3.33 11.70
C LYS A 143 20.06 -3.04 11.69
N GLU A 144 20.49 -2.06 12.46
CA GLU A 144 21.90 -1.80 12.74
C GLU A 144 22.15 -2.00 14.22
N ASN A 145 23.13 -2.83 14.59
CA ASN A 145 23.50 -3.10 15.99
C ASN A 145 22.32 -3.54 16.90
N GLY A 146 21.28 -4.13 16.33
CA GLY A 146 20.07 -4.58 17.05
C GLY A 146 18.96 -3.53 17.14
N GLU A 147 19.21 -2.29 16.73
CA GLU A 147 18.22 -1.21 16.70
C GLU A 147 17.62 -1.02 15.31
N THR A 148 16.34 -0.65 15.25
CA THR A 148 15.66 -0.32 14.00
C THR A 148 15.98 1.11 13.60
N VAL A 149 16.69 1.28 12.50
CA VAL A 149 17.05 2.58 11.93
C VAL A 149 16.28 2.79 10.64
N THR A 150 15.70 3.99 10.45
CA THR A 150 14.99 4.36 9.22
C THR A 150 15.96 4.94 8.19
N LEU A 151 15.64 4.78 6.90
CA LEU A 151 16.38 5.43 5.81
C LEU A 151 16.35 6.95 5.97
N GLY A 152 15.19 7.53 6.31
CA GLY A 152 15.08 8.95 6.63
C GLY A 152 16.09 9.42 7.69
N ALA A 153 16.30 8.66 8.77
CA ALA A 153 17.29 9.01 9.80
C ALA A 153 18.73 8.98 9.26
N LYS A 154 19.07 7.98 8.43
CA LYS A 154 20.37 7.90 7.76
C LYS A 154 20.60 9.07 6.80
N VAL A 155 19.60 9.39 6.00
CA VAL A 155 19.67 10.48 5.03
C VAL A 155 19.80 11.84 5.72
N GLU A 156 19.08 12.07 6.83
CA GLU A 156 19.23 13.29 7.63
C GLU A 156 20.62 13.42 8.29
N ALA A 157 21.24 12.30 8.66
CA ALA A 157 22.64 12.31 9.10
C ALA A 157 23.59 12.68 7.95
N MET A 158 23.39 12.10 6.75
CA MET A 158 24.19 12.44 5.55
C MET A 158 24.05 13.90 5.12
N LYS A 159 22.86 14.51 5.28
CA LYS A 159 22.66 15.94 5.00
C LYS A 159 23.43 16.88 5.93
N LYS A 160 23.74 16.42 7.16
CA LYS A 160 24.46 17.20 8.17
C LYS A 160 25.97 16.97 8.11
N ASP A 161 26.40 15.92 7.42
CA ASP A 161 27.79 15.57 7.26
C ASP A 161 28.40 16.31 6.05
N ALA A 162 29.47 17.07 6.29
CA ALA A 162 30.13 17.88 5.27
C ALA A 162 30.73 17.07 4.10
N ALA A 163 30.93 15.76 4.28
CA ALA A 163 31.41 14.86 3.24
C ALA A 163 30.27 14.29 2.36
N THR A 164 29.00 14.50 2.71
CA THR A 164 27.86 13.97 1.94
C THR A 164 26.74 14.97 1.68
N ASP A 165 26.76 16.14 2.33
CA ASP A 165 25.76 17.20 2.17
C ASP A 165 25.53 17.62 0.71
N PHE A 166 26.61 17.67 -0.08
CA PHE A 166 26.60 18.09 -1.47
C PHE A 166 25.73 17.19 -2.37
N MET A 167 25.46 15.96 -1.94
CA MET A 167 24.61 15.01 -2.66
C MET A 167 23.13 15.34 -2.56
N PHE A 168 22.75 16.25 -1.67
CA PHE A 168 21.37 16.66 -1.42
C PHE A 168 21.16 18.14 -1.79
N GLY A 169 19.94 18.47 -2.17
CA GLY A 169 19.49 19.83 -2.46
C GLY A 169 18.03 19.98 -2.06
N ASP A 170 17.39 21.08 -2.49
CA ASP A 170 15.96 21.23 -2.29
C ASP A 170 15.21 20.09 -2.99
N ALA A 171 14.30 19.43 -2.25
CA ALA A 171 13.46 18.39 -2.82
C ALA A 171 12.68 18.97 -4.02
N PRO A 172 12.77 18.34 -5.21
CA PRO A 172 12.02 18.84 -6.35
C PRO A 172 10.52 18.78 -6.01
N LYS A 173 9.84 19.93 -6.07
CA LYS A 173 8.39 20.03 -5.87
C LYS A 173 7.68 19.41 -7.08
N TYR A 174 7.61 18.08 -7.12
CA TYR A 174 6.76 17.37 -8.07
C TYR A 174 5.32 17.39 -7.56
N SER A 175 4.55 18.40 -7.95
CA SER A 175 3.10 18.36 -7.84
C SER A 175 2.55 17.47 -8.96
N GLY A 176 2.36 16.18 -8.71
CA GLY A 176 1.59 15.36 -9.66
C GLY A 176 1.82 13.85 -9.69
N TRP A 177 2.74 13.28 -8.92
CA TRP A 177 2.90 11.82 -8.92
C TRP A 177 2.98 11.25 -7.51
N LYS A 178 1.88 10.64 -7.07
CA LYS A 178 1.83 9.76 -5.90
C LYS A 178 1.66 8.32 -6.37
N PRO A 179 2.65 7.44 -6.18
CA PRO A 179 2.50 6.02 -6.48
C PRO A 179 1.36 5.41 -5.65
N GLY A 180 0.29 4.96 -6.31
CA GLY A 180 -0.90 4.39 -5.67
C GLY A 180 -2.13 5.30 -5.62
N GLU A 181 -2.01 6.57 -6.03
CA GLU A 181 -3.17 7.40 -6.33
C GLU A 181 -3.54 7.09 -7.79
N ASN A 182 -4.71 6.47 -8.00
CA ASN A 182 -5.25 6.31 -9.35
C ASN A 182 -5.24 7.68 -10.02
N GLY A 183 -4.46 7.81 -11.09
CA GLY A 183 -4.43 9.01 -11.92
C GLY A 183 -5.77 9.18 -12.62
N ASP A 184 -6.75 9.73 -11.92
CA ASP A 184 -7.94 10.30 -12.51
C ASP A 184 -7.54 11.68 -13.05
N GLY A 185 -6.91 11.67 -14.22
CA GLY A 185 -6.41 12.89 -14.84
C GLY A 185 -5.27 12.64 -15.82
N GLY A 186 -5.62 12.25 -17.04
CA GLY A 186 -4.73 12.42 -18.19
C GLY A 186 -4.32 11.13 -18.90
N LYS A 187 -5.27 10.42 -19.50
CA LYS A 187 -4.95 9.78 -20.80
C LYS A 187 -4.94 10.86 -21.87
N PRO A 188 -3.87 10.99 -22.67
CA PRO A 188 -3.85 11.91 -23.79
C PRO A 188 -4.84 11.39 -24.85
N GLY A 189 -5.90 12.16 -25.08
CA GLY A 189 -6.71 12.13 -26.30
C GLY A 189 -7.67 10.95 -26.46
N SER A 190 -8.89 11.10 -25.91
CA SER A 190 -10.17 10.79 -26.59
C SER A 190 -11.33 10.95 -25.61
N THR A 191 -11.73 12.20 -25.34
CA THR A 191 -12.82 12.56 -24.42
C THR A 191 -14.23 12.25 -24.98
N LYS A 192 -14.36 11.37 -25.98
CA LYS A 192 -15.63 11.01 -26.59
C LYS A 192 -16.00 9.58 -26.20
N LYS A 193 -17.23 9.38 -25.75
CA LYS A 193 -17.78 8.03 -25.59
C LYS A 193 -17.87 7.36 -26.97
N LEU A 194 -17.90 6.03 -27.02
CA LEU A 194 -18.01 5.27 -28.28
C LEU A 194 -19.24 5.72 -29.10
N SER A 195 -20.32 6.10 -28.41
CA SER A 195 -21.55 6.68 -28.96
C SER A 195 -21.40 8.09 -29.57
N GLU A 196 -20.27 8.75 -29.34
CA GLU A 196 -19.98 10.13 -29.76
C GLU A 196 -18.88 10.18 -30.83
N MET A 197 -18.31 9.04 -31.21
CA MET A 197 -17.30 8.93 -32.26
C MET A 197 -17.96 8.90 -33.64
N SER A 198 -17.37 9.61 -34.60
CA SER A 198 -17.77 9.49 -36.00
C SER A 198 -17.43 8.10 -36.55
N TYR A 199 -18.08 7.70 -37.64
CA TYR A 199 -17.92 6.37 -38.22
C TYR A 199 -16.45 6.03 -38.57
N SER A 200 -15.69 7.03 -39.04
CA SER A 200 -14.26 6.89 -39.32
C SER A 200 -13.42 6.70 -38.05
N GLU A 201 -13.76 7.41 -36.97
CA GLU A 201 -13.08 7.29 -35.67
C GLU A 201 -13.38 5.91 -35.03
N LEU A 202 -14.58 5.36 -35.23
CA LEU A 202 -14.95 4.02 -34.75
C LEU A 202 -14.18 2.91 -35.48
N THR A 203 -13.98 3.03 -36.79
CA THR A 203 -13.21 2.04 -37.56
C THR A 203 -11.75 1.99 -37.12
N GLU A 204 -11.12 3.13 -36.86
CA GLU A 204 -9.74 3.15 -36.34
C GLU A 204 -9.65 2.60 -34.91
N TYR A 205 -10.68 2.85 -34.10
CA TYR A 205 -10.76 2.36 -32.72
C TYR A 205 -10.92 0.84 -32.66
N MET A 206 -11.80 0.24 -33.48
CA MET A 206 -11.98 -1.22 -33.56
C MET A 206 -10.77 -1.92 -34.17
N ALA A 207 -10.08 -1.29 -35.13
CA ALA A 207 -8.84 -1.84 -35.69
C ALA A 207 -7.70 -1.92 -34.66
N LYS A 208 -7.64 -0.97 -33.72
CA LYS A 208 -6.66 -0.96 -32.61
C LYS A 208 -7.09 -1.79 -31.41
N ASN A 209 -8.38 -2.15 -31.30
CA ASN A 209 -8.96 -2.89 -30.19
C ASN A 209 -9.89 -3.99 -30.71
N PRO A 210 -9.35 -5.13 -31.19
CA PRO A 210 -10.12 -6.18 -31.86
C PRO A 210 -11.13 -6.90 -30.95
N ASP A 211 -10.99 -6.78 -29.63
CA ASP A 211 -11.91 -7.35 -28.64
C ASP A 211 -13.02 -6.38 -28.20
N ALA A 212 -13.01 -5.14 -28.70
CA ALA A 212 -14.03 -4.15 -28.36
C ALA A 212 -15.36 -4.49 -29.05
N LYS A 213 -16.42 -4.68 -28.26
CA LYS A 213 -17.79 -4.86 -28.75
C LYS A 213 -18.51 -3.51 -28.78
N LEU A 214 -19.19 -3.23 -29.88
CA LEU A 214 -20.18 -2.16 -29.97
C LEU A 214 -21.43 -2.65 -29.23
N GLU A 215 -21.72 -2.09 -28.06
CA GLU A 215 -23.05 -2.17 -27.44
C GLU A 215 -23.90 -0.96 -27.83
#